data_AF-A0A964LX40-F1
#
_entry.id   AF-A0A964LX40-F1
#
_cell.length_a   1.000
_cell.length_b   1.000
_cell.length_c   1.000
_cell.angle_alpha   90.00
_cell.angle_beta   90.00
_cell.angle_gamma   90.00
#
_symmetry.space_group_name_H-M   'P 1'
#
loop_
_entity.id
_entity.type
_entity.pdbx_description
1 polymer ?
#
loop_
_entity_poly.entity_id
_entity_poly.type
_entity_poly.pdbx_seq_one_letter_code
_entity_poly.pdbx_strand_id
1 'polypeptide(L)'
;MLKHLRTTAELRSALRELLDHDISNPDDDPHLSGVLFFCSTDERTRQLVEQIELLASEVFFDASGRAISHRMSAVAVEGVRIKQKRKAPADETVIRIALPDKRYITVSTARF
;
A
#
# COMPACT_ATOMS: atom_id res chain seq x y z
N MET A 1 -21.47 -5.72 -2.20
CA MET A 1 -20.60 -5.99 -3.36
C MET A 1 -20.04 -4.73 -4.01
N LEU A 2 -20.83 -3.67 -4.29
CA LEU A 2 -20.33 -2.45 -4.97
C LEU A 2 -19.18 -1.72 -4.25
N LYS A 3 -19.22 -1.61 -2.91
CA LYS A 3 -18.18 -0.89 -2.14
C LYS A 3 -16.77 -1.43 -2.40
N HIS A 4 -16.63 -2.75 -2.45
CA HIS A 4 -15.35 -3.42 -2.69
C HIS A 4 -14.79 -3.17 -4.10
N LEU A 5 -15.67 -3.19 -5.11
CA LEU A 5 -15.26 -2.89 -6.50
C LEU A 5 -14.79 -1.44 -6.63
N ARG A 6 -15.48 -0.51 -5.95
CA ARG A 6 -15.10 0.90 -5.91
C ARG A 6 -13.75 1.11 -5.22
N THR A 7 -13.53 0.55 -4.03
CA THR A 7 -12.26 0.70 -3.31
C THR A 7 -11.09 0.03 -4.05
N THR A 8 -11.33 -1.09 -4.73
CA THR A 8 -10.33 -1.72 -5.61
C THR A 8 -9.94 -0.80 -6.77
N ALA A 9 -10.92 -0.16 -7.42
CA ALA A 9 -10.67 0.77 -8.53
C ALA A 9 -9.96 2.04 -8.05
N GLU A 10 -10.36 2.60 -6.91
CA GLU A 10 -9.73 3.76 -6.27
C GLU A 10 -8.27 3.44 -5.91
N LEU A 11 -7.99 2.27 -5.34
CA LEU A 11 -6.62 1.85 -5.00
C LEU A 11 -5.75 1.72 -6.25
N ARG A 12 -6.28 1.14 -7.33
CA ARG A 12 -5.58 1.07 -8.62
C ARG A 12 -5.31 2.45 -9.20
N SER A 13 -6.25 3.38 -9.07
CA SER A 13 -6.09 4.76 -9.53
C SER A 13 -5.00 5.47 -8.75
N ALA A 14 -5.02 5.39 -7.42
CA ALA A 14 -4.02 6.00 -6.56
C ALA A 14 -2.61 5.43 -6.80
N LEU A 15 -2.49 4.11 -7.02
CA LEU A 15 -1.22 3.49 -7.37
C LEU A 15 -0.67 4.00 -8.71
N ARG A 16 -1.52 4.14 -9.73
CA ARG A 16 -1.10 4.71 -11.02
C ARG A 16 -0.68 6.16 -10.88
N GLU A 17 -1.45 6.94 -10.16
CA GLU A 17 -1.14 8.34 -9.93
C GLU A 17 0.18 8.54 -9.16
N LEU A 18 0.47 7.67 -8.19
CA LEU A 18 1.77 7.67 -7.52
C LEU A 18 2.92 7.31 -8.47
N LEU A 19 2.71 6.40 -9.42
CA LEU A 19 3.73 6.02 -10.40
C LEU A 19 3.96 7.08 -11.48
N ASP A 20 2.91 7.82 -11.85
CA ASP A 20 2.99 8.92 -12.81
C ASP A 20 3.52 10.21 -12.16
N HIS A 21 3.51 10.28 -10.84
CA HIS A 21 4.05 11.38 -10.06
C HIS A 21 5.57 11.24 -9.83
N ASP A 22 6.28 12.37 -9.87
CA ASP A 22 7.68 12.42 -9.46
C ASP A 22 7.78 12.36 -7.93
N ILE A 23 7.82 11.13 -7.40
CA ILE A 23 7.84 10.85 -5.96
C ILE A 23 9.04 11.56 -5.30
N SER A 24 8.77 12.57 -4.47
CA SER A 24 9.77 13.21 -3.63
C SER A 24 10.20 12.28 -2.50
N ASN A 25 11.48 11.88 -2.49
CA ASN A 25 12.04 10.99 -1.46
C ASN A 25 13.41 11.51 -0.97
N PRO A 26 13.44 12.64 -0.22
CA PRO A 26 14.70 13.34 0.07
C PRO A 26 15.60 12.65 1.10
N ASP A 27 15.10 11.65 1.83
CA ASP A 27 15.89 10.85 2.78
C ASP A 27 16.41 9.54 2.16
N ASP A 28 16.10 9.28 0.89
CA ASP A 28 16.43 8.06 0.14
C ASP A 28 16.01 6.75 0.83
N ASP A 29 15.09 6.78 1.82
CA ASP A 29 14.57 5.57 2.44
C ASP A 29 13.71 4.82 1.41
N PRO A 30 13.95 3.52 1.16
CA PRO A 30 13.10 2.75 0.26
C PRO A 30 11.68 2.55 0.82
N HIS A 31 11.44 2.76 2.10
CA HIS A 31 10.13 2.69 2.73
C HIS A 31 9.42 4.04 2.66
N LEU A 32 8.51 4.17 1.69
CA LEU A 32 7.73 5.39 1.46
C LEU A 32 6.52 5.45 2.40
N SER A 33 6.70 5.20 3.70
CA SER A 33 5.61 5.34 4.66
C SER A 33 6.10 5.52 6.09
N GLY A 34 5.19 6.02 6.92
CA GLY A 34 5.49 6.38 8.30
C GLY A 34 5.88 7.84 8.47
N VAL A 35 5.95 8.26 9.74
CA VAL A 35 6.05 9.67 10.13
C VAL A 35 7.28 10.36 9.56
N LEU A 36 8.44 9.67 9.56
CA LEU A 36 9.69 10.28 9.08
C LEU A 36 9.63 10.64 7.60
N PHE A 37 9.15 9.71 6.76
CA PHE A 37 8.93 9.95 5.34
C PHE A 37 7.88 11.06 5.12
N PHE A 38 6.76 11.04 5.86
CA PHE A 38 5.72 12.07 5.73
C PHE A 38 6.16 13.47 6.16
N CYS A 39 7.16 13.58 7.03
CA CYS A 39 7.75 14.87 7.41
C CYS A 39 8.74 15.41 6.38
N SER A 40 9.33 14.56 5.54
CA SER A 40 10.41 14.92 4.61
C SER A 40 9.91 15.08 3.17
N THR A 41 8.91 14.30 2.76
CA THR A 41 8.34 14.29 1.40
C THR A 41 7.46 15.50 1.09
N ASP A 42 7.09 15.66 -0.19
CA ASP A 42 6.15 16.68 -0.62
C ASP A 42 4.70 16.31 -0.31
N GLU A 43 3.82 17.31 -0.27
CA GLU A 43 2.42 17.13 0.10
C GLU A 43 1.67 16.16 -0.85
N ARG A 44 1.98 16.14 -2.14
CA ARG A 44 1.28 15.29 -3.09
C ARG A 44 1.67 13.83 -2.90
N THR A 45 2.96 13.54 -2.78
CA THR A 45 3.46 12.20 -2.46
C THR A 45 2.86 11.71 -1.15
N ARG A 46 2.86 12.54 -0.10
CA ARG A 46 2.26 12.22 1.20
C ARG A 46 0.80 11.80 1.08
N GLN A 47 -0.03 12.63 0.44
CA GLN A 47 -1.45 12.35 0.25
C GLN A 47 -1.71 11.05 -0.52
N LEU A 48 -0.95 10.79 -1.57
CA LEU A 48 -1.09 9.57 -2.38
C LEU A 48 -0.73 8.32 -1.57
N VAL A 49 0.36 8.36 -0.81
CA VAL A 49 0.76 7.24 0.06
C VAL A 49 -0.29 7.00 1.15
N GLU A 50 -0.74 8.04 1.86
CA GLU A 50 -1.77 7.91 2.89
C GLU A 50 -3.06 7.31 2.33
N GLN A 51 -3.50 7.77 1.15
CA GLN A 51 -4.66 7.22 0.47
C GLN A 51 -4.47 5.76 0.09
N ILE A 52 -3.28 5.37 -0.40
CA ILE A 52 -2.95 3.99 -0.72
C ILE A 52 -2.99 3.12 0.53
N GLU A 53 -2.42 3.56 1.66
CA GLU A 53 -2.42 2.80 2.92
C GLU A 53 -3.84 2.55 3.43
N LEU A 54 -4.70 3.58 3.40
CA LEU A 54 -6.10 3.46 3.80
C LEU A 54 -6.86 2.49 2.90
N LEU A 55 -6.80 2.67 1.59
CA LEU A 55 -7.52 1.82 0.63
C LEU A 55 -7.01 0.37 0.65
N ALA A 56 -5.69 0.18 0.76
CA ALA A 56 -5.08 -1.14 0.87
C ALA A 56 -5.51 -1.87 2.14
N SER A 57 -5.65 -1.15 3.26
CA SER A 57 -6.16 -1.71 4.51
C SER A 57 -7.60 -2.23 4.35
N GLU A 58 -8.46 -1.47 3.67
CA GLU A 58 -9.85 -1.89 3.42
C GLU A 58 -9.95 -3.05 2.42
N VAL A 59 -9.06 -3.10 1.43
CA VAL A 59 -9.13 -4.07 0.35
C VAL A 59 -8.48 -5.39 0.74
N PHE A 60 -7.29 -5.37 1.33
CA PHE A 60 -6.48 -6.58 1.45
C PHE A 60 -6.69 -7.40 2.72
N PHE A 61 -7.39 -6.87 3.71
CA PHE A 61 -7.66 -7.60 4.95
C PHE A 61 -9.12 -7.99 5.08
N ASP A 62 -9.37 -9.16 5.66
CA ASP A 62 -10.70 -9.54 6.15
C ASP A 62 -10.95 -8.98 7.56
N ALA A 63 -12.14 -9.22 8.09
CA ALA A 63 -12.53 -8.73 9.42
C ALA A 63 -11.69 -9.32 10.58
N SER A 64 -10.95 -10.41 10.34
CA SER A 64 -10.02 -11.04 11.31
C SER A 64 -8.56 -10.62 11.09
N GLY A 65 -8.32 -9.64 10.21
CA GLY A 65 -6.98 -9.18 9.89
C GLY A 65 -6.16 -10.16 9.03
N ARG A 66 -6.81 -11.12 8.37
CA ARG A 66 -6.12 -12.05 7.45
C ARG A 66 -6.05 -11.47 6.05
N ALA A 67 -4.96 -11.76 5.35
CA ALA A 67 -4.76 -11.34 3.97
C ALA A 67 -5.74 -12.02 3.01
N ILE A 68 -6.34 -11.23 2.10
CA ILE A 68 -7.22 -11.70 1.04
C ILE A 68 -6.43 -11.72 -0.28
N SER A 69 -5.76 -12.83 -0.56
CA SER A 69 -4.79 -12.91 -1.68
C SER A 69 -5.38 -12.62 -3.06
N HIS A 70 -6.62 -13.05 -3.35
CA HIS A 70 -7.24 -12.81 -4.66
C HIS A 70 -7.49 -11.32 -4.95
N ARG A 71 -7.68 -10.49 -3.91
CA ARG A 71 -7.84 -9.04 -4.06
C ARG A 71 -6.52 -8.33 -4.36
N MET A 72 -5.41 -8.85 -3.83
CA MET A 72 -4.06 -8.36 -4.19
C MET A 72 -3.82 -8.51 -5.69
N SER A 73 -4.21 -9.65 -6.28
CA SER A 73 -4.10 -9.88 -7.72
C SER A 73 -5.02 -8.95 -8.54
N ALA A 74 -6.24 -8.65 -8.05
CA ALA A 74 -7.17 -7.75 -8.73
C ALA A 74 -6.68 -6.28 -8.80
N VAL A 75 -5.81 -5.88 -7.87
CA VAL A 75 -5.21 -4.54 -7.81
C VAL A 75 -3.94 -4.42 -8.66
N ALA A 76 -3.52 -5.47 -9.36
CA ALA A 76 -2.29 -5.47 -10.15
C ALA A 76 -2.21 -4.28 -11.15
N VAL A 77 -1.19 -3.45 -10.97
CA VAL A 77 -0.78 -2.36 -11.86
C VAL A 77 0.63 -2.68 -12.35
N GLU A 78 0.96 -2.31 -13.57
CA GLU A 78 2.32 -2.48 -14.12
C GLU A 78 3.35 -1.79 -13.22
N GLY A 79 4.51 -2.42 -13.02
CA GLY A 79 5.55 -1.92 -12.10
C GLY A 79 5.27 -2.16 -10.61
N VAL A 80 4.05 -2.54 -10.21
CA VAL A 80 3.69 -2.79 -8.80
C VAL A 80 3.65 -4.30 -8.50
N ARG A 81 4.26 -4.71 -7.38
CA ARG A 81 4.16 -6.08 -6.85
C ARG A 81 3.63 -6.09 -5.43
N ILE A 82 2.48 -6.71 -5.23
CA ILE A 82 1.81 -6.80 -3.93
C ILE A 82 2.00 -8.19 -3.35
N LYS A 83 2.53 -8.27 -2.14
CA LYS A 83 2.77 -9.56 -1.45
C LYS A 83 2.61 -9.45 0.05
N GLN A 84 2.05 -10.48 0.67
CA GLN A 84 2.11 -10.65 2.11
C GLN A 84 3.55 -10.97 2.54
N LYS A 85 4.05 -10.33 3.60
CA LYS A 85 5.32 -10.70 4.25
C LYS A 85 5.14 -11.98 5.05
N ARG A 86 6.03 -12.94 4.83
CA ARG A 86 6.06 -14.22 5.58
C ARG A 86 6.71 -14.10 6.96
N LYS A 87 7.63 -13.13 7.11
CA LYS A 87 8.29 -12.81 8.39
C LYS A 87 7.59 -11.60 9.00
N ALA A 88 6.49 -11.84 9.69
CA ALA A 88 5.73 -10.87 10.47
C ALA A 88 5.41 -11.51 11.84
N PRO A 89 5.13 -10.71 12.89
CA PRO A 89 4.59 -11.22 14.15
C PRO A 89 3.39 -12.14 13.94
N ALA A 90 3.20 -13.13 14.82
CA ALA A 90 2.15 -14.14 14.65
C ALA A 90 0.74 -13.54 14.69
N ASP A 91 0.60 -12.47 15.47
CA ASP A 91 -0.57 -11.63 15.70
C ASP A 91 -0.72 -10.50 14.66
N GLU A 92 0.10 -10.47 13.61
CA GLU A 92 0.06 -9.42 12.59
C GLU A 92 0.02 -10.00 11.17
N THR A 93 -0.73 -9.35 10.28
CA THR A 93 -0.58 -9.53 8.84
C THR A 93 0.02 -8.29 8.24
N VAL A 94 1.19 -8.44 7.62
CA VAL A 94 1.89 -7.36 6.93
C VAL A 94 1.87 -7.60 5.42
N ILE A 95 1.47 -6.59 4.65
CA ILE A 95 1.46 -6.59 3.19
C ILE A 95 2.45 -5.53 2.71
N ARG A 96 3.28 -5.91 1.74
CA ARG A 96 4.20 -5.01 1.05
C ARG A 96 3.69 -4.76 -0.36
N ILE A 97 3.54 -3.48 -0.70
CA ILE A 97 3.31 -2.98 -2.04
C ILE A 97 4.67 -2.49 -2.55
N ALA A 98 5.34 -3.29 -3.37
CA ALA A 98 6.61 -2.90 -3.98
C ALA A 98 6.35 -2.08 -5.23
N LEU A 99 7.03 -0.93 -5.32
CA LEU A 99 7.02 0.01 -6.43
C LEU A 99 8.32 -0.16 -7.25
N PRO A 100 8.46 0.53 -8.40
CA PRO A 100 9.74 0.66 -9.08
C PRO A 100 10.86 1.21 -8.18
N ASP A 101 12.10 1.09 -8.63
CA ASP A 101 13.29 1.60 -7.94
C ASP A 101 13.50 1.05 -6.52
N LYS A 102 12.99 -0.16 -6.27
CA LYS A 102 13.08 -0.86 -4.97
C LYS A 102 12.34 -0.17 -3.81
N ARG A 103 11.56 0.88 -4.10
CA ARG A 103 10.69 1.56 -3.14
C ARG A 103 9.48 0.69 -2.76
N TYR A 104 8.90 0.93 -1.61
CA TYR A 104 7.74 0.16 -1.15
C TYR A 104 6.93 0.87 -0.07
N ILE A 105 5.64 0.54 -0.05
CA ILE A 105 4.71 0.89 1.02
C ILE A 105 4.40 -0.39 1.81
N THR A 106 4.25 -0.27 3.13
CA THR A 106 3.85 -1.38 3.99
C THR A 106 2.50 -1.06 4.62
N VAL A 107 1.60 -2.03 4.61
CA VAL A 107 0.29 -1.93 5.27
C VAL A 107 0.14 -3.13 6.18
N SER A 108 -0.25 -2.91 7.42
CA SER A 108 -0.40 -4.01 8.38
C SER A 108 -1.66 -3.89 9.22
N THR A 109 -2.05 -5.02 9.79
CA THR A 109 -3.19 -5.11 10.70
C THR A 109 -2.96 -6.24 11.70
N ALA A 110 -3.50 -6.06 12.91
CA ALA A 110 -3.50 -7.10 13.91
C ALA A 110 -4.52 -8.20 13.56
N ARG A 111 -4.23 -9.43 13.99
CA ARG A 111 -5.13 -10.58 13.87
C ARG A 111 -5.92 -10.76 15.15
N PHE A 112 -7.18 -11.13 15.00
CA PHE A 112 -8.12 -11.35 16.09
C PHE A 112 -8.86 -12.68 15.92
#